data_AF-A0A2G2LJK2-F1
#
_entry.id   AF-A0A2G2LJK2-F1
#
_cell.length_a   1.000
_cell.length_b   1.000
_cell.length_c   1.000
_cell.angle_alpha   90.00
_cell.angle_beta   90.00
_cell.angle_gamma   90.00
#
_symmetry.space_group_name_H-M   'P 1'
#
loop_
_entity.id
_entity.type
_entity.pdbx_description
1 polymer ?
#
loop_
_entity_poly.entity_id
_entity_poly.type
_entity_poly.pdbx_seq_one_letter_code
_entity_poly.pdbx_strand_id
1 'polypeptide(L)'
;MSAKQEKDLASTPGFFTAPNILTLSRVVLGFGIYYLLTTGSPLLWLVVALAIVSEVSDVLDGALARKMGLSSGLGQALDPLCDSLYRLTVFMAFAAAGWMPLWLVFPFLFRDIIVSYARIMAASRGVSIGARLSGKIKAVIQGVVQIAVVLAHIFGLADTVTLALVGIAAAMTLYSLFDYVQGFASAR
;
A
#
# COMPACT_ATOMS: atom_id res chain seq x y z
N MET A 1 -29.82 26.20 8.45
CA MET A 1 -28.68 25.73 7.63
C MET A 1 -28.60 26.62 6.40
N SER A 2 -27.44 27.20 6.10
CA SER A 2 -27.30 28.24 5.07
C SER A 2 -27.21 27.62 3.67
N ALA A 3 -27.76 28.28 2.64
CA ALA A 3 -27.69 27.88 1.22
C ALA A 3 -26.25 27.62 0.70
N LYS A 4 -25.23 28.07 1.43
CA LYS A 4 -23.82 27.76 1.18
C LYS A 4 -23.44 26.32 1.57
N GLN A 5 -23.99 25.78 2.67
CA GLN A 5 -23.77 24.38 3.10
C GLN A 5 -24.41 23.37 2.14
N GLU A 6 -25.56 23.69 1.55
CA GLU A 6 -26.24 22.82 0.58
C GLU A 6 -25.45 22.70 -0.75
N LYS A 7 -24.81 23.81 -1.16
CA LYS A 7 -23.94 23.86 -2.34
C LYS A 7 -22.61 23.13 -2.13
N ASP A 8 -22.09 23.15 -0.90
CA ASP A 8 -20.90 22.39 -0.51
C ASP A 8 -21.19 20.88 -0.42
N LEU A 9 -22.37 20.44 0.06
CA LEU A 9 -22.78 19.03 0.02
C LEU A 9 -22.98 18.50 -1.41
N ALA A 10 -23.52 19.32 -2.32
CA ALA A 10 -23.77 18.97 -3.71
C ALA A 10 -22.50 18.89 -4.60
N SER A 11 -21.35 19.34 -4.10
CA SER A 11 -20.06 19.34 -4.83
C SER A 11 -19.11 18.21 -4.40
N THR A 12 -19.53 17.34 -3.48
CA THR A 12 -18.76 16.16 -3.11
C THR A 12 -18.65 15.25 -4.34
N PRO A 13 -17.44 15.00 -4.88
CA PRO A 13 -17.31 14.10 -6.02
C PRO A 13 -17.90 12.74 -5.65
N GLY A 14 -18.74 12.18 -6.53
CA GLY A 14 -19.33 10.86 -6.32
C GLY A 14 -18.27 9.76 -6.15
N PHE A 15 -18.66 8.58 -5.68
CA PHE A 15 -17.76 7.45 -5.41
C PHE A 15 -16.87 7.07 -6.62
N PHE A 16 -17.37 7.25 -7.84
CA PHE A 16 -16.67 6.94 -9.10
C PHE A 16 -15.88 8.14 -9.63
N THR A 17 -14.84 8.56 -8.90
CA THR A 17 -13.84 9.49 -9.43
C THR A 17 -12.70 8.72 -10.11
N ALA A 18 -11.98 9.37 -11.04
CA ALA A 18 -10.82 8.77 -11.70
C ALA A 18 -9.73 8.27 -10.71
N PRO A 19 -9.40 9.00 -9.62
CA PRO A 19 -8.51 8.48 -8.57
C PRO A 19 -9.04 7.20 -7.90
N ASN A 20 -10.33 7.16 -7.53
CA ASN A 20 -10.90 6.00 -6.83
C ASN A 20 -10.91 4.74 -7.71
N ILE A 21 -11.20 4.89 -9.01
CA ILE A 21 -11.14 3.76 -9.97
C ILE A 21 -9.72 3.23 -10.08
N LEU A 22 -8.71 4.11 -10.06
CA LEU A 22 -7.31 3.73 -10.11
C LEU A 22 -6.87 3.01 -8.81
N THR A 23 -7.35 3.47 -7.65
CA THR A 23 -7.13 2.81 -6.36
C THR A 23 -7.76 1.41 -6.31
N LEU A 24 -8.99 1.26 -6.82
CA LEU A 24 -9.68 -0.04 -6.92
C LEU A 24 -8.99 -0.98 -7.93
N SER A 25 -8.49 -0.45 -9.05
CA SER A 25 -7.82 -1.27 -10.06
C SER A 25 -6.55 -1.91 -9.51
N ARG A 26 -5.81 -1.23 -8.60
CA ARG A 26 -4.63 -1.80 -7.93
C ARG A 26 -4.95 -3.08 -7.15
N VAL A 27 -6.09 -3.12 -6.46
CA VAL A 27 -6.52 -4.33 -5.75
C VAL A 27 -6.74 -5.48 -6.73
N VAL A 28 -7.39 -5.22 -7.87
CA VAL A 28 -7.58 -6.21 -8.94
C VAL A 28 -6.25 -6.67 -9.52
N LEU A 29 -5.30 -5.76 -9.76
CA LEU A 29 -3.95 -6.08 -10.23
C LEU A 29 -3.20 -6.96 -9.22
N GLY A 30 -3.33 -6.68 -7.91
CA GLY A 30 -2.77 -7.50 -6.84
C GLY A 30 -3.29 -8.93 -6.88
N PHE A 31 -4.60 -9.13 -7.03
CA PHE A 31 -5.18 -10.47 -7.20
C PHE A 31 -4.74 -11.15 -8.50
N GLY A 32 -4.55 -10.40 -9.58
CA GLY A 32 -3.97 -10.92 -10.81
C GLY A 32 -2.55 -11.44 -10.62
N ILE A 33 -1.70 -10.69 -9.90
CA ILE A 33 -0.35 -11.14 -9.52
C ILE A 33 -0.44 -12.40 -8.66
N TYR A 34 -1.32 -12.43 -7.66
CA TYR A 34 -1.53 -13.60 -6.81
C TYR A 34 -1.88 -14.84 -7.62
N TYR A 35 -2.85 -14.72 -8.54
CA TYR A 35 -3.26 -15.80 -9.41
C TYR A 35 -2.11 -16.30 -10.30
N LEU A 36 -1.38 -15.39 -10.96
CA LEU A 36 -0.26 -15.77 -11.84
C LEU A 36 0.84 -16.51 -11.08
N LEU A 37 1.19 -16.07 -9.88
CA LEU A 37 2.26 -16.68 -9.09
C LEU A 37 1.85 -18.03 -8.49
N THR A 38 0.63 -18.14 -7.97
CA THR A 38 0.15 -19.38 -7.31
C THR A 38 -0.22 -20.49 -8.29
N THR A 39 -0.52 -20.16 -9.54
CA THR A 39 -0.74 -21.15 -10.61
C THR A 39 0.56 -21.63 -11.26
N GLY A 40 1.72 -21.12 -10.84
CA GLY A 40 3.01 -21.46 -11.45
C GLY A 40 3.15 -20.96 -12.89
N SER A 41 2.47 -19.88 -13.24
CA SER A 41 2.51 -19.34 -14.60
C SER A 41 3.93 -18.92 -15.01
N PRO A 42 4.39 -19.26 -16.22
CA PRO A 42 5.71 -18.83 -16.70
C PRO A 42 5.77 -17.33 -17.02
N LEU A 43 4.65 -16.60 -16.92
CA LEU A 43 4.52 -15.19 -17.29
C LEU A 43 5.07 -14.22 -16.22
N LEU A 44 6.27 -14.49 -15.68
CA LEU A 44 6.86 -13.64 -14.64
C LEU A 44 7.13 -12.20 -15.10
N TRP A 45 7.43 -11.99 -16.38
CA TRP A 45 7.55 -10.64 -16.95
C TRP A 45 6.22 -9.86 -16.94
N LEU A 46 5.09 -10.55 -17.07
CA LEU A 46 3.78 -9.92 -16.89
C LEU A 46 3.58 -9.50 -15.44
N VAL A 47 4.00 -10.32 -14.47
CA VAL A 47 3.96 -9.96 -13.05
C VAL A 47 4.77 -8.69 -12.77
N VAL A 48 5.98 -8.58 -13.33
CA VAL A 48 6.80 -7.36 -13.25
C VAL A 48 6.06 -6.16 -13.83
N ALA A 49 5.47 -6.30 -15.02
CA ALA A 49 4.72 -5.22 -15.66
C ALA A 49 3.52 -4.76 -14.81
N LEU A 50 2.74 -5.70 -14.26
CA LEU A 50 1.61 -5.40 -13.39
C LEU A 50 2.05 -4.71 -12.10
N ALA A 51 3.16 -5.13 -11.50
CA ALA A 51 3.73 -4.52 -10.30
C ALA A 51 4.18 -3.07 -10.56
N ILE A 52 4.88 -2.82 -11.68
CA ILE A 52 5.29 -1.46 -12.09
C ILE A 52 4.08 -0.59 -12.35
N VAL A 53 3.10 -1.07 -13.11
CA VAL A 53 1.87 -0.32 -13.40
C VAL A 53 1.14 0.04 -12.11
N SER A 54 1.10 -0.88 -11.13
CA SER A 54 0.44 -0.62 -9.84
C SER A 54 1.11 0.49 -9.04
N GLU A 55 2.44 0.47 -8.91
CA GLU A 55 3.22 1.49 -8.19
C GLU A 55 3.19 2.84 -8.89
N VAL A 56 3.31 2.87 -10.22
CA VAL A 56 3.19 4.12 -11.00
C VAL A 56 1.78 4.70 -10.87
N SER A 57 0.75 3.86 -10.84
CA SER A 57 -0.64 4.29 -10.68
C SER A 57 -0.87 5.01 -9.33
N ASP A 58 -0.26 4.55 -8.23
CA ASP A 58 -0.31 5.19 -6.90
C ASP A 58 0.39 6.56 -6.84
N VAL A 59 1.38 6.79 -7.70
CA VAL A 59 2.01 8.11 -7.79
C VAL A 59 1.11 9.06 -8.59
N LEU A 60 0.44 8.53 -9.61
CA LEU A 60 -0.41 9.28 -10.53
C LEU A 60 -1.75 9.68 -9.89
N ASP A 61 -2.44 8.80 -9.15
CA ASP A 61 -3.68 9.15 -8.43
C ASP A 61 -3.43 10.27 -7.41
N GLY A 62 -2.35 10.19 -6.63
CA GLY A 62 -1.96 11.19 -5.65
C GLY A 62 -1.58 12.54 -6.30
N ALA A 63 -0.96 12.51 -7.49
CA ALA A 63 -0.68 13.74 -8.25
C ALA A 63 -1.96 14.35 -8.83
N LEU A 64 -2.86 13.53 -9.37
CA LEU A 64 -4.10 13.96 -10.00
C LEU A 64 -5.09 14.54 -8.98
N ALA A 65 -5.25 13.88 -7.83
CA ALA A 65 -6.10 14.34 -6.73
C ALA A 65 -5.63 15.71 -6.20
N ARG A 66 -4.32 15.91 -6.05
CA ARG A 66 -3.75 17.20 -5.63
C ARG A 66 -3.95 18.31 -6.66
N LYS A 67 -3.84 17.98 -7.95
CA LYS A 67 -3.92 18.96 -9.04
C LYS A 67 -5.36 19.37 -9.37
N MET A 68 -6.31 18.46 -9.23
CA MET A 68 -7.70 18.69 -9.63
C MET A 68 -8.63 19.10 -8.48
N GLY A 69 -8.18 19.04 -7.22
CA GLY A 69 -9.04 19.29 -6.06
C GLY A 69 -10.20 18.28 -5.92
N LEU A 70 -10.15 17.18 -6.67
CA LEU A 70 -11.19 16.14 -6.77
C LEU A 70 -11.02 15.06 -5.68
N SER A 71 -10.66 15.45 -4.47
CA SER A 71 -10.60 14.51 -3.34
C SER A 71 -12.00 14.33 -2.76
N SER A 72 -12.66 13.21 -3.07
CA SER A 72 -13.82 12.79 -2.28
C SER A 72 -13.34 12.34 -0.90
N GLY A 73 -14.06 12.70 0.17
CA GLY A 73 -13.71 12.29 1.54
C GLY A 73 -13.68 10.76 1.71
N LEU A 74 -14.53 10.04 0.97
CA LEU A 74 -14.52 8.58 0.92
C LEU A 74 -13.27 8.02 0.20
N GLY A 75 -12.86 8.61 -0.91
CA GLY A 75 -11.65 8.20 -1.64
C GLY A 75 -10.38 8.31 -0.80
N GLN A 76 -10.21 9.44 -0.09
CA GLN A 76 -9.06 9.63 0.81
C GLN A 76 -8.99 8.60 1.94
N ALA A 77 -10.14 8.10 2.42
CA ALA A 77 -10.18 7.07 3.43
C ALA A 77 -9.89 5.67 2.86
N LEU A 78 -10.27 5.41 1.61
CA LEU A 78 -10.08 4.13 0.93
C LEU A 78 -8.65 3.95 0.39
N ASP A 79 -7.96 5.02 0.01
CA ASP A 79 -6.58 4.98 -0.53
C ASP A 79 -5.62 4.16 0.37
N PRO A 80 -5.49 4.45 1.67
CA PRO A 80 -4.61 3.67 2.54
C PRO A 80 -5.03 2.21 2.70
N LEU A 81 -6.32 1.90 2.58
CA LEU A 81 -6.83 0.53 2.70
C LEU A 81 -6.47 -0.28 1.47
N CYS A 82 -6.74 0.25 0.28
CA CYS A 82 -6.42 -0.40 -0.99
C CYS A 82 -4.91 -0.55 -1.18
N ASP A 83 -4.11 0.42 -0.74
CA ASP A 83 -2.65 0.31 -0.74
C ASP A 83 -2.15 -0.86 0.12
N SER A 84 -2.61 -0.93 1.37
CA SER A 84 -2.25 -2.04 2.26
C SER A 84 -2.74 -3.38 1.73
N LEU A 85 -3.95 -3.45 1.17
CA LEU A 85 -4.49 -4.68 0.57
C LEU A 85 -3.67 -5.14 -0.63
N TYR A 86 -3.31 -4.23 -1.53
CA TYR A 86 -2.47 -4.55 -2.68
C TYR A 86 -1.13 -5.15 -2.23
N ARG A 87 -0.40 -4.44 -1.35
CA ARG A 87 0.93 -4.89 -0.90
C ARG A 87 0.83 -6.23 -0.16
N LEU A 88 -0.15 -6.38 0.74
CA LEU A 88 -0.38 -7.64 1.44
C LEU A 88 -0.69 -8.79 0.47
N THR A 89 -1.48 -8.54 -0.58
CA THR A 89 -1.81 -9.55 -1.58
C THR A 89 -0.57 -10.00 -2.35
N VAL A 90 0.32 -9.08 -2.74
CA VAL A 90 1.57 -9.42 -3.43
C VAL A 90 2.52 -10.20 -2.53
N PHE A 91 2.73 -9.77 -1.28
CA PHE A 91 3.56 -10.53 -0.34
C PHE A 91 2.95 -11.91 0.00
N MET A 92 1.63 -12.00 0.14
CA MET A 92 0.94 -13.29 0.29
C MET A 92 1.11 -14.19 -0.94
N ALA A 93 1.15 -13.61 -2.14
CA ALA A 93 1.41 -14.36 -3.37
C ALA A 93 2.80 -15.00 -3.35
N PHE A 94 3.83 -14.27 -2.90
CA PHE A 94 5.17 -14.83 -2.73
C PHE A 94 5.20 -15.97 -1.72
N ALA A 95 4.51 -15.83 -0.58
CA ALA A 95 4.41 -16.91 0.40
C ALA A 95 3.68 -18.14 -0.16
N ALA A 96 2.56 -17.93 -0.86
CA ALA A 96 1.76 -19.00 -1.45
C ALA A 96 2.47 -19.71 -2.62
N ALA A 97 3.30 -18.99 -3.38
CA ALA A 97 4.16 -19.55 -4.41
C ALA A 97 5.41 -20.27 -3.83
N GLY A 98 5.59 -20.28 -2.50
CA GLY A 98 6.72 -20.91 -1.83
C GLY A 98 8.02 -20.11 -1.89
N TRP A 99 7.98 -18.85 -2.36
CA TRP A 99 9.17 -18.00 -2.54
C TRP A 99 9.68 -17.42 -1.22
N MET A 100 8.83 -17.36 -0.20
CA MET A 100 9.21 -16.93 1.14
C MET A 100 8.35 -17.62 2.21
N PRO A 101 8.84 -17.74 3.45
CA PRO A 101 8.04 -18.21 4.57
C PRO A 101 6.84 -17.30 4.88
N LEU A 102 5.68 -17.90 5.16
CA LEU A 102 4.43 -17.18 5.47
C LEU A 102 4.58 -16.18 6.64
N TRP A 103 5.41 -16.50 7.63
CA TRP A 103 5.58 -15.64 8.82
C TRP A 103 6.16 -14.25 8.49
N LEU A 104 6.87 -14.10 7.36
CA LEU A 104 7.38 -12.80 6.90
C LEU A 104 6.27 -11.85 6.44
N VAL A 105 5.04 -12.33 6.25
CA VAL A 105 3.88 -11.47 5.95
C VAL A 105 3.42 -10.69 7.19
N PHE A 106 3.56 -11.27 8.38
CA PHE A 106 3.01 -10.70 9.61
C PHE A 106 3.53 -9.30 9.97
N PRO A 107 4.83 -8.97 9.84
CA PRO A 107 5.32 -7.60 10.05
C PRO A 107 4.57 -6.56 9.22
N PHE A 108 4.22 -6.89 7.97
CA PHE A 108 3.47 -6.00 7.08
C PHE A 108 2.03 -5.83 7.55
N LEU A 109 1.36 -6.94 7.86
CA LEU A 109 -0.03 -6.97 8.33
C LEU A 109 -0.19 -6.20 9.64
N PHE A 110 0.59 -6.56 10.66
CA PHE A 110 0.50 -5.95 11.99
C PHE A 110 0.81 -4.47 11.95
N ARG A 111 1.85 -4.06 11.21
CA ARG A 111 2.20 -2.65 11.11
C ARG A 111 1.06 -1.83 10.54
N ASP A 112 0.45 -2.28 9.44
CA ASP A 112 -0.59 -1.50 8.77
C ASP A 112 -1.87 -1.40 9.62
N ILE A 113 -2.22 -2.45 10.37
CA ILE A 113 -3.31 -2.41 11.35
C ILE A 113 -3.00 -1.44 12.49
N ILE A 114 -1.83 -1.57 13.13
CA ILE A 114 -1.46 -0.76 14.31
C ILE A 114 -1.36 0.73 13.95
N VAL A 115 -0.71 1.07 12.83
CA VAL A 115 -0.55 2.46 12.39
C VAL A 115 -1.90 3.07 12.00
N SER A 116 -2.80 2.30 11.38
CA SER A 116 -4.14 2.78 11.04
C SER A 116 -4.99 3.00 12.29
N TYR A 117 -4.96 2.07 13.25
CA TYR A 117 -5.63 2.23 14.54
C TYR A 117 -5.09 3.44 15.33
N ALA A 118 -3.77 3.62 15.40
CA ALA A 118 -3.14 4.76 16.07
C ALA A 118 -3.59 6.10 15.46
N ARG A 119 -3.70 6.19 14.13
CA ARG A 119 -4.21 7.38 13.43
C ARG A 119 -5.67 7.67 13.76
N ILE A 120 -6.52 6.65 13.79
CA ILE A 120 -7.94 6.78 14.15
C ILE A 120 -8.08 7.27 15.60
N MET A 121 -7.31 6.68 16.52
CA MET A 121 -7.34 7.05 17.94
C MET A 121 -6.82 8.47 18.21
N ALA A 122 -5.84 8.94 17.44
CA ALA A 122 -5.38 10.31 17.56
C ALA A 122 -6.42 11.30 17.01
N ALA A 123 -7.02 10.98 15.86
CA ALA A 123 -8.07 11.79 15.26
C ALA A 123 -9.29 11.94 16.19
N SER A 124 -9.68 10.88 16.90
CA SER A 124 -10.77 10.94 17.89
C SER A 124 -10.47 11.82 19.10
N ARG A 125 -9.19 12.14 19.36
CA ARG A 125 -8.73 13.06 20.40
C ARG A 125 -8.45 14.48 19.89
N GLY A 126 -8.79 14.77 18.64
CA GLY A 126 -8.50 16.06 18.00
C GLY A 126 -7.03 16.27 17.64
N VAL A 127 -6.19 15.23 17.73
CA VAL A 127 -4.77 15.29 17.38
C VAL A 127 -4.57 14.68 15.99
N SER A 128 -4.09 15.48 15.05
CA SER A 128 -3.72 15.02 13.71
C SER A 128 -2.27 14.50 13.72
N ILE A 129 -2.07 13.19 13.59
CA ILE A 129 -0.75 12.63 13.31
C ILE A 129 -0.49 12.75 11.81
N GLY A 130 0.35 13.73 11.44
CA GLY A 130 0.81 13.90 10.06
C GLY A 130 1.53 12.67 9.50
N ALA A 131 1.57 12.56 8.17
CA ALA A 131 2.29 11.48 7.49
C ALA A 131 3.80 11.55 7.81
N ARG A 132 4.34 10.48 8.40
CA ARG A 132 5.77 10.40 8.73
C ARG A 132 6.61 10.00 7.53
N LEU A 133 7.84 10.50 7.48
CA LEU A 133 8.79 10.17 6.42
C LEU A 133 9.10 8.66 6.38
N SER A 134 9.17 8.00 7.54
CA SER A 134 9.38 6.55 7.64
C SER A 134 8.30 5.74 6.89
N GLY A 135 7.05 6.22 6.90
CA GLY A 135 5.95 5.58 6.18
C GLY A 135 6.11 5.67 4.66
N LYS A 136 6.60 6.81 4.15
CA LYS A 136 6.87 7.01 2.73
C LYS A 136 8.05 6.16 2.26
N ILE A 137 9.13 6.14 3.03
CA ILE A 137 10.32 5.32 2.73
C ILE A 137 9.94 3.83 2.72
N LYS A 138 9.16 3.36 3.70
CA LYS A 138 8.63 1.99 3.73
C LYS A 138 7.89 1.65 2.42
N ALA A 139 6.97 2.50 1.99
CA ALA A 139 6.19 2.27 0.77
C ALA A 139 7.09 2.11 -0.47
N VAL A 140 8.06 3.01 -0.65
CA VAL A 140 9.03 2.92 -1.76
C VAL A 140 9.85 1.64 -1.69
N ILE A 141 10.35 1.28 -0.51
CA ILE A 141 11.14 0.06 -0.32
C ILE A 141 10.31 -1.19 -0.64
N GLN A 142 9.06 -1.26 -0.18
CA GLN A 142 8.18 -2.39 -0.48
C GLN A 142 7.90 -2.52 -1.98
N GLY A 143 7.59 -1.41 -2.65
CA GLY A 143 7.35 -1.37 -4.09
C GLY A 143 8.57 -1.81 -4.92
N VAL A 144 9.77 -1.38 -4.51
CA VAL A 144 11.03 -1.82 -5.16
C VAL A 144 11.30 -3.30 -4.87
N VAL A 145 11.12 -3.74 -3.63
CA VAL A 145 11.39 -5.12 -3.22
C VAL A 145 10.49 -6.11 -3.95
N GLN A 146 9.19 -5.84 -4.10
CA GLN A 146 8.32 -6.75 -4.84
C GLN A 146 8.76 -6.95 -6.29
N ILE A 147 9.19 -5.88 -6.98
CA ILE A 147 9.68 -5.95 -8.35
C ILE A 147 11.02 -6.73 -8.38
N ALA A 148 11.93 -6.40 -7.47
CA ALA A 148 13.25 -7.02 -7.38
C ALA A 148 13.16 -8.53 -7.07
N VAL A 149 12.22 -8.96 -6.23
CA VAL A 149 11.97 -10.38 -5.93
C VAL A 149 11.54 -11.15 -7.17
N VAL A 150 10.61 -10.59 -7.95
CA VAL A 150 10.15 -11.24 -9.20
C VAL A 150 11.30 -11.31 -10.22
N LEU A 151 12.09 -10.24 -10.35
CA LEU A 151 13.29 -10.24 -11.20
C LEU A 151 14.31 -11.29 -10.74
N ALA A 152 14.56 -11.43 -9.44
CA ALA A 152 15.46 -12.45 -8.90
C ALA A 152 15.03 -13.87 -9.31
N HIS A 153 13.73 -14.15 -9.33
CA HIS A 153 13.20 -15.44 -9.80
C HIS A 153 13.37 -15.63 -11.30
N ILE A 154 13.18 -14.57 -12.10
CA ILE A 154 13.42 -14.61 -13.56
C ILE A 154 14.88 -14.95 -13.88
N PHE A 155 15.82 -14.37 -13.14
CA PHE A 155 17.26 -14.57 -13.34
C PHE A 155 17.85 -15.77 -12.59
N GLY A 156 17.02 -16.56 -11.88
CA GLY A 156 17.48 -17.76 -11.16
C GLY A 156 18.28 -17.47 -9.88
N LEU A 157 18.18 -16.28 -9.30
CA LEU A 157 18.83 -15.87 -8.04
C LEU A 157 17.88 -15.98 -6.82
N ALA A 158 16.82 -16.79 -6.94
CA ALA A 158 15.58 -16.68 -6.19
C ALA A 158 15.72 -16.71 -4.64
N ASP A 159 16.18 -17.80 -4.05
CA ASP A 159 15.90 -18.08 -2.63
C ASP A 159 16.57 -17.10 -1.66
N THR A 160 17.90 -17.03 -1.69
CA THR A 160 18.69 -16.19 -0.78
C THR A 160 18.41 -14.70 -1.01
N VAL A 161 18.27 -14.29 -2.28
CA VAL A 161 18.01 -12.89 -2.62
C VAL A 161 16.60 -12.49 -2.18
N THR A 162 15.61 -13.37 -2.36
CA THR A 162 14.22 -13.10 -1.93
C THR A 162 14.14 -12.93 -0.43
N LEU A 163 14.73 -13.84 0.34
CA LEU A 163 14.76 -13.74 1.80
C LEU A 163 15.48 -12.46 2.28
N ALA A 164 16.59 -12.10 1.65
CA ALA A 164 17.31 -10.87 1.98
C ALA A 164 16.48 -9.62 1.68
N LEU A 165 15.88 -9.52 0.49
CA LEU A 165 15.08 -8.37 0.07
C LEU A 165 13.81 -8.22 0.92
N VAL A 166 13.07 -9.32 1.14
CA VAL A 166 11.89 -9.32 1.99
C VAL A 166 12.26 -9.01 3.44
N GLY A 167 13.38 -9.53 3.93
CA GLY A 167 13.92 -9.23 5.26
C GLY A 167 14.20 -7.73 5.45
N ILE A 168 14.81 -7.08 4.46
CA ILE A 168 15.02 -5.62 4.46
C ILE A 168 13.69 -4.87 4.49
N ALA A 169 12.72 -5.26 3.65
CA ALA A 169 11.40 -4.64 3.65
C ALA A 169 10.67 -4.82 5.00
N ALA A 170 10.76 -6.00 5.61
CA ALA A 170 10.19 -6.29 6.92
C ALA A 170 10.85 -5.46 8.02
N ALA A 171 12.18 -5.38 8.05
CA ALA A 171 12.92 -4.56 9.00
C ALA A 171 12.54 -3.07 8.91
N MET A 172 12.46 -2.53 7.69
CA MET A 172 12.02 -1.14 7.46
C MET A 172 10.57 -0.92 7.84
N THR A 173 9.71 -1.93 7.68
CA THR A 173 8.33 -1.87 8.13
C THR A 173 8.23 -1.81 9.65
N LEU A 174 9.00 -2.62 10.36
CA LEU A 174 9.07 -2.60 11.82
C LEU A 174 9.67 -1.29 12.34
N TYR A 175 10.69 -0.74 11.68
CA TYR A 175 11.22 0.58 12.00
C TYR A 175 10.15 1.67 11.85
N SER A 176 9.39 1.65 10.75
CA SER A 176 8.28 2.60 10.55
C SER A 176 7.19 2.44 11.61
N LEU A 177 6.88 1.21 12.03
CA LEU A 177 5.95 0.96 13.13
C LEU A 177 6.40 1.64 14.42
N PHE A 178 7.66 1.41 14.79
CA PHE A 178 8.26 1.99 15.99
C PHE A 178 8.24 3.52 15.98
N ASP A 179 8.63 4.13 14.85
CA ASP A 179 8.60 5.59 14.67
C ASP A 179 7.18 6.16 14.80
N TYR A 180 6.17 5.47 14.27
CA TYR A 180 4.76 5.89 14.45
C TYR A 180 4.29 5.77 15.89
N VAL A 181 4.62 4.68 16.59
CA VAL A 181 4.23 4.45 17.98
C VAL A 181 4.89 5.47 18.91
N GLN A 182 6.18 5.74 18.75
CA GLN A 182 6.87 6.80 19.48
C GLN A 182 6.23 8.17 19.21
N GLY A 183 5.92 8.43 17.94
CA GLY A 183 5.23 9.64 17.54
C GLY A 183 3.90 9.88 18.24
N PHE A 184 3.13 8.82 18.44
CA PHE A 184 1.88 8.88 19.17
C PHE A 184 2.08 9.05 20.68
N ALA A 185 3.08 8.37 21.25
CA ALA A 185 3.40 8.49 22.68
C ALA A 185 3.82 9.90 23.06
N SER A 186 4.60 10.58 22.21
CA SER A 186 5.07 11.96 22.44
C SER A 186 4.03 13.04 22.15
N ALA A 187 2.88 12.70 21.55
CA ALA A 187 1.81 13.63 21.21
C ALA A 187 0.68 13.66 22.27
N ARG A 188 0.90 13.04 23.43
CA ARG A 188 0.01 13.11 24.60
C ARG A 188 0.20 14.40 25.39
#